data_AF-A0AAV0F6P8-F1
#
_entry.id   AF-A0AAV0F6P8-F1
#
_cell.length_a   1.000
_cell.length_b   1.000
_cell.length_c   1.000
_cell.angle_alpha   90.00
_cell.angle_beta   90.00
_cell.angle_gamma   90.00
#
_symmetry.space_group_name_H-M   'P 1'
#
loop_
_entity.id
_entity.type
_entity.pdbx_description
1 polymer ?
#
loop_
_entity_poly.entity_id
_entity_poly.type
_entity_poly.pdbx_seq_one_letter_code
_entity_poly.pdbx_strand_id
1 'polypeptide(L)'
;MKKSVERIFPDLQPRFGSFYFCFDGCKRGFLGACRPFIAVDGCHLKTRYGGQLLIAVGRDPNDQYFPLAFGVCESETKESWRWFLNLLLEDIGQDKRWVFISDQQKGLISVFKELNDSLEHRLCLRHLYADFKKKFGGGTAMRDLMMTAAKSTYYRGWEEQMEAIKKLDIKAWEWLLSVPTKLWCKHAFSSFPKCDVLMNNLSEAFNSTILVARDKPIVTMCEWIRTYLMSRIATLRGKLNMWQHRVMPKPRKRLDREIEHSGNWQPTWATDRTFEVEHTQLVHRFVVDLQKFTCTCNSWQLIGIPCRHAVAGMSYRGYNPEDYVSQCYTRNMYELCYSYGISPINGQSMWPNVECEVMLTPRYKRGLGRPKKLRRRGPDEDENAPKLKRVNTHYRCTKCDKLGHNSRGCKSTIVSLAAQRKPKKGSSVDGVGEMSNA
;
A
#
# COMPACT_ATOMS: atom_id res chain seq x y z
N MET A 1 19.20 8.70 -10.72
CA MET A 1 19.17 7.25 -11.04
C MET A 1 20.50 6.64 -10.64
N LYS A 2 20.52 5.42 -10.09
CA LYS A 2 21.76 4.73 -9.72
C LYS A 2 21.70 3.28 -10.21
N LYS A 3 22.73 2.83 -10.93
CA LYS A 3 22.82 1.49 -11.53
C LYS A 3 23.98 0.74 -10.90
N SER A 4 23.78 -0.53 -10.54
CA SER A 4 24.89 -1.43 -10.21
C SER A 4 25.02 -2.53 -11.26
N VAL A 5 26.25 -2.96 -11.49
CA VAL A 5 26.60 -4.04 -12.41
C VAL A 5 27.41 -5.09 -11.67
N GLU A 6 27.19 -6.35 -12.00
CA GLU A 6 28.01 -7.45 -11.51
C GLU A 6 29.16 -7.69 -12.50
N ARG A 7 30.39 -7.71 -11.98
CA ARG A 7 31.60 -8.01 -12.75
C ARG A 7 32.50 -8.93 -11.91
N ILE A 8 32.80 -10.13 -12.41
CA ILE A 8 33.63 -11.12 -11.70
C ILE A 8 35.12 -10.82 -11.89
N PHE A 9 35.52 -10.33 -13.08
CA PHE A 9 36.88 -9.88 -13.39
C PHE A 9 36.84 -8.58 -14.22
N PRO A 10 37.81 -7.65 -14.07
CA PRO A 10 37.78 -6.31 -14.69
C PRO A 10 37.61 -6.29 -16.22
N ASP A 11 38.05 -7.34 -16.89
CA ASP A 11 38.06 -7.60 -18.34
C ASP A 11 36.76 -8.24 -18.86
N LEU A 12 35.86 -8.71 -17.99
CA LEU A 12 34.60 -9.32 -18.39
C LEU A 12 33.48 -8.28 -18.58
N GLN A 13 32.64 -8.55 -19.57
CA GLN A 13 31.45 -7.75 -19.85
C GLN A 13 30.53 -7.69 -18.61
N PRO A 14 30.12 -6.48 -18.16
CA PRO A 14 29.28 -6.33 -16.98
C PRO A 14 27.90 -6.95 -17.18
N ARG A 15 27.32 -7.51 -16.11
CA ARG A 15 25.94 -8.00 -16.10
C ARG A 15 25.03 -7.04 -15.34
N PHE A 16 23.79 -6.90 -15.77
CA PHE A 16 22.78 -6.18 -15.00
C PHE A 16 22.63 -6.79 -13.59
N GLY A 17 22.91 -6.00 -12.55
CA GLY A 17 22.71 -6.38 -11.15
C GLY A 17 21.46 -5.75 -10.57
N SER A 18 21.49 -4.42 -10.37
CA SER A 18 20.36 -3.69 -9.81
C SER A 18 20.22 -2.28 -10.38
N PHE A 19 19.00 -1.74 -10.32
CA PHE A 19 18.69 -0.41 -10.85
C PHE A 19 17.72 0.33 -9.94
N TYR A 20 18.15 1.49 -9.45
CA TYR A 20 17.35 2.38 -8.61
C TYR A 20 16.98 3.64 -9.38
N PHE A 21 15.72 4.06 -9.24
CA PHE A 21 15.26 5.34 -9.73
C PHE A 21 14.21 5.98 -8.81
N CYS A 22 14.35 7.29 -8.66
CA CYS A 22 13.38 8.18 -8.04
C CYS A 22 13.19 9.35 -9.02
N PHE A 23 11.95 9.67 -9.37
CA PHE A 23 11.68 10.82 -10.22
C PHE A 23 11.79 12.08 -9.38
N ASP A 24 12.51 13.07 -9.90
CA ASP A 24 12.79 14.29 -9.16
C ASP A 24 11.50 15.03 -8.75
N GLY A 25 10.46 15.04 -9.59
CA GLY A 25 9.14 15.58 -9.21
C GLY A 25 8.50 14.83 -8.04
N CYS A 26 8.60 13.50 -8.00
CA CYS A 26 8.12 12.70 -6.87
C CYS A 26 8.92 13.01 -5.58
N LYS A 27 10.24 13.11 -5.69
CA LYS A 27 11.11 13.46 -4.56
C LYS A 27 10.74 14.82 -3.97
N ARG A 28 10.66 15.87 -4.80
CA ARG A 28 10.31 17.23 -4.34
C ARG A 28 8.90 17.29 -3.77
N GLY A 29 7.93 16.65 -4.42
CA GLY A 29 6.55 16.59 -3.92
C GLY A 29 6.44 15.89 -2.55
N PHE A 30 7.15 14.77 -2.39
CA PHE A 30 7.19 14.06 -1.12
C PHE A 30 7.82 14.89 -0.01
N LEU A 31 9.01 15.45 -0.24
CA LEU A 31 9.71 16.27 0.76
C LEU A 31 8.98 17.57 1.10
N GLY A 32 8.27 18.14 0.13
CA GLY A 32 7.55 19.39 0.30
C GLY A 32 6.27 19.24 1.10
N ALA A 33 5.52 18.14 0.93
CA ALA A 33 4.18 18.06 1.51
C ALA A 33 3.63 16.69 1.90
N CYS A 34 4.27 15.58 1.56
CA CYS A 34 3.84 14.29 2.08
C CYS A 34 4.16 14.18 3.57
N ARG A 35 3.40 13.33 4.28
CA ARG A 35 3.77 12.97 5.65
C ARG A 35 5.10 12.20 5.65
N PRO A 36 5.90 12.31 6.73
CA PRO A 36 7.15 11.55 6.88
C PRO A 36 6.88 10.08 7.23
N PHE A 37 6.07 9.43 6.40
CA PHE A 37 5.61 8.06 6.51
C PHE A 37 5.76 7.37 5.15
N ILE A 38 6.49 6.26 5.13
CA ILE A 38 6.85 5.53 3.92
C ILE A 38 6.45 4.07 4.06
N ALA A 39 5.58 3.62 3.17
CA ALA A 39 5.27 2.22 2.96
C ALA A 39 6.28 1.62 1.98
N VAL A 40 6.93 0.52 2.36
CA VAL A 40 7.81 -0.25 1.47
C VAL A 40 7.27 -1.65 1.24
N ASP A 41 7.46 -2.17 0.03
CA ASP A 41 7.11 -3.54 -0.34
C ASP A 41 7.94 -4.01 -1.54
N GLY A 42 8.06 -5.32 -1.70
CA GLY A 42 8.67 -5.97 -2.85
C GLY A 42 7.61 -6.72 -3.66
N CYS A 43 7.69 -6.65 -4.98
CA CYS A 43 6.85 -7.49 -5.84
C CYS A 43 7.63 -8.19 -6.95
N HIS A 44 7.32 -9.47 -7.19
CA HIS A 44 8.00 -10.29 -8.20
C HIS A 44 7.79 -9.76 -9.62
N LEU A 45 8.87 -9.60 -10.37
CA LEU A 45 8.77 -9.39 -11.81
C LEU A 45 8.31 -10.69 -12.48
N LYS A 46 7.43 -10.56 -13.48
CA LYS A 46 6.84 -11.70 -14.21
C LYS A 46 7.53 -11.95 -15.55
N THR A 47 8.69 -11.33 -15.75
CA THR A 47 9.49 -11.51 -16.96
C THR A 47 10.16 -12.89 -16.97
N ARG A 48 10.69 -13.31 -18.12
CA ARG A 48 11.44 -14.57 -18.22
C ARG A 48 12.67 -14.62 -17.30
N TYR A 49 13.22 -13.47 -16.94
CA TYR A 49 14.42 -13.38 -16.11
C TYR A 49 14.11 -13.39 -14.60
N GLY A 50 12.84 -13.36 -14.19
CA GLY A 50 12.47 -13.16 -12.81
C GLY A 50 12.86 -11.76 -12.32
N GLY A 51 13.28 -11.66 -11.06
CA GLY A 51 13.62 -10.40 -10.39
C GLY A 51 12.53 -9.92 -9.43
N GLN A 52 12.89 -8.90 -8.65
CA GLN A 52 12.00 -8.19 -7.73
C GLN A 52 11.99 -6.70 -8.08
N LEU A 53 10.83 -6.09 -7.96
CA LEU A 53 10.65 -4.64 -7.93
C LEU A 53 10.33 -4.23 -6.49
N LEU A 54 11.29 -3.58 -5.85
CA LEU A 54 11.15 -2.90 -4.57
C LEU A 54 10.53 -1.53 -4.80
N ILE A 55 9.56 -1.17 -3.96
CA ILE A 55 8.83 0.09 -4.06
C ILE A 55 8.86 0.83 -2.72
N ALA A 56 8.94 2.15 -2.78
CA ALA A 56 8.68 3.05 -1.68
C ALA A 56 7.53 3.99 -2.05
N VAL A 57 6.58 4.11 -1.13
CA VAL A 57 5.34 4.83 -1.34
C VAL A 57 5.03 5.69 -0.12
N GLY A 58 5.00 7.00 -0.30
CA GLY A 58 4.61 7.96 0.72
C GLY A 58 3.09 8.05 0.90
N ARG A 59 2.69 8.92 1.82
CA ARG A 59 1.28 9.21 2.10
C ARG A 59 0.99 10.69 1.92
N ASP A 60 0.14 10.99 0.94
CA ASP A 60 -0.18 12.37 0.56
C ASP A 60 -1.13 13.06 1.57
N PRO A 61 -1.38 14.37 1.43
CA PRO A 61 -2.31 15.13 2.26
C PRO A 61 -3.77 14.67 2.22
N ASN A 62 -4.17 13.83 1.27
CA ASN A 62 -5.53 13.29 1.14
C ASN A 62 -5.62 11.81 1.53
N ASP A 63 -4.70 11.30 2.37
CA ASP A 63 -4.68 9.90 2.77
C ASP A 63 -4.65 8.91 1.57
N GLN A 64 -4.00 9.30 0.48
CA GLN A 64 -3.72 8.45 -0.66
C GLN A 64 -2.23 8.08 -0.72
N TYR A 65 -1.95 7.03 -1.50
CA TYR A 65 -0.59 6.63 -1.78
C TYR A 65 0.08 7.66 -2.71
N PHE A 66 1.35 7.91 -2.46
CA PHE A 66 2.21 8.77 -3.27
C PHE A 66 3.47 7.98 -3.68
N PRO A 67 3.58 7.52 -4.93
CA PRO A 67 4.75 6.74 -5.35
C PRO A 67 6.03 7.58 -5.28
N LEU A 68 7.08 7.05 -4.64
CA LEU A 68 8.29 7.79 -4.33
C LEU A 68 9.50 7.26 -5.09
N ALA A 69 9.89 6.00 -4.85
CA ALA A 69 11.09 5.42 -5.41
C ALA A 69 10.92 3.93 -5.75
N PHE A 70 11.80 3.45 -6.62
CA PHE A 70 11.73 2.13 -7.22
C PHE A 70 13.12 1.50 -7.32
N GLY A 71 13.20 0.21 -7.05
CA GLY A 71 14.45 -0.57 -7.15
C GLY A 71 14.19 -1.91 -7.85
N VAL A 72 14.91 -2.18 -8.94
CA VAL A 72 14.93 -3.49 -9.59
C VAL A 72 16.15 -4.25 -9.08
N CYS A 73 15.95 -5.46 -8.57
CA CYS A 73 17.02 -6.35 -8.12
C CYS A 73 16.72 -7.81 -8.52
N GLU A 74 17.74 -8.67 -8.45
CA GLU A 74 17.59 -10.10 -8.80
C GLU A 74 16.67 -10.84 -7.81
N SER A 75 16.81 -10.54 -6.53
CA SER A 75 16.10 -11.22 -5.45
C SER A 75 15.88 -10.28 -4.27
N GLU A 76 14.91 -10.64 -3.44
CA GLU A 76 14.60 -9.93 -2.21
C GLU A 76 15.43 -10.52 -1.06
N THR A 77 16.55 -9.86 -0.74
CA THR A 77 17.45 -10.24 0.34
C THR A 77 17.66 -9.07 1.31
N LYS A 78 18.34 -9.34 2.42
CA LYS A 78 18.74 -8.31 3.38
C LYS A 78 19.61 -7.23 2.69
N GLU A 79 20.52 -7.66 1.82
CA GLU A 79 21.46 -6.81 1.09
C GLU A 79 20.74 -5.94 0.06
N SER A 80 19.78 -6.51 -0.69
CA SER A 80 18.98 -5.72 -1.64
C SER A 80 18.14 -4.66 -0.94
N TRP A 81 17.57 -4.98 0.22
CA TRP A 81 16.82 -4.02 1.03
C TRP A 81 17.71 -2.94 1.63
N ARG A 82 18.89 -3.30 2.15
CA ARG A 82 19.88 -2.33 2.65
C ARG A 82 20.30 -1.37 1.54
N TRP A 83 20.64 -1.90 0.37
CA TRP A 83 20.98 -1.11 -0.81
C TRP A 83 19.85 -0.14 -1.19
N PHE A 84 18.62 -0.64 -1.32
CA PHE A 84 17.47 0.19 -1.69
C PHE A 84 17.17 1.28 -0.67
N LEU A 85 17.18 0.96 0.63
CA LEU A 85 16.89 1.91 1.70
C LEU A 85 17.98 2.96 1.85
N ASN A 86 19.27 2.60 1.71
CA ASN A 86 20.36 3.58 1.72
C ASN A 86 20.19 4.60 0.59
N LEU A 87 19.93 4.13 -0.64
CA LEU A 87 19.71 5.03 -1.78
C LEU A 87 18.46 5.90 -1.59
N LEU A 88 17.39 5.34 -1.03
CA LEU A 88 16.20 6.10 -0.71
C LEU A 88 16.50 7.21 0.30
N LEU A 89 17.20 6.89 1.39
CA LEU A 89 17.56 7.85 2.44
C LEU A 89 18.52 8.93 1.94
N GLU A 90 19.43 8.61 1.02
CA GLU A 90 20.25 9.62 0.33
C GLU A 90 19.40 10.61 -0.47
N ASP A 91 18.33 10.14 -1.13
CA ASP A 91 17.45 11.01 -1.93
C ASP A 91 16.51 11.87 -1.06
N ILE A 92 16.06 11.38 0.10
CA ILE A 92 15.11 12.11 0.97
C ILE A 92 15.75 12.83 2.16
N GLY A 93 17.00 12.50 2.48
CA GLY A 93 17.78 13.06 3.60
C GLY A 93 17.93 12.05 4.74
N GLN A 94 19.17 11.66 5.03
CA GLN A 94 19.56 10.68 6.04
C GLN A 94 19.43 11.22 7.48
N ASP A 95 19.59 12.53 7.66
CA ASP A 95 19.52 13.21 8.96
C ASP A 95 18.08 13.51 9.41
N LYS A 96 17.11 13.22 8.55
CA LYS A 96 15.70 13.45 8.84
C LYS A 96 15.09 12.21 9.51
N ARG A 97 14.15 12.47 10.40
CA ARG A 97 13.34 11.42 11.02
C ARG A 97 12.31 10.89 10.03
N TRP A 98 12.25 9.57 9.85
CA TRP A 98 11.28 8.90 8.99
C TRP A 98 10.59 7.75 9.69
N VAL A 99 9.33 7.52 9.33
CA VAL A 99 8.56 6.37 9.80
C VAL A 99 8.28 5.42 8.63
N PHE A 100 8.68 4.17 8.76
CA PHE A 100 8.47 3.14 7.76
C PHE A 100 7.40 2.14 8.19
N ILE A 101 6.62 1.64 7.23
CA ILE A 101 5.81 0.43 7.40
C ILE A 101 6.19 -0.59 6.34
N SER A 102 6.33 -1.84 6.73
CA SER A 102 6.61 -2.91 5.79
C SER A 102 5.89 -4.20 6.14
N ASP A 103 5.88 -5.11 5.18
CA ASP A 103 5.52 -6.51 5.43
C ASP A 103 6.68 -7.20 6.16
N GLN A 104 6.41 -8.33 6.83
CA GLN A 104 7.41 -9.11 7.57
C GLN A 104 8.29 -9.95 6.62
N GLN A 105 8.84 -9.30 5.61
CA GLN A 105 9.72 -9.93 4.64
C GLN A 105 11.07 -10.26 5.28
N LYS A 106 11.62 -11.43 4.92
CA LYS A 106 12.88 -11.93 5.50
C LYS A 106 14.01 -10.93 5.24
N GLY A 107 14.75 -10.56 6.28
CA GLY A 107 15.89 -9.64 6.21
C GLY A 107 15.53 -8.17 6.37
N LEU A 108 14.33 -7.72 6.02
CA LEU A 108 13.96 -6.29 6.08
C LEU A 108 13.93 -5.74 7.52
N ILE A 109 13.42 -6.51 8.47
CA ILE A 109 13.40 -6.13 9.89
C ILE A 109 14.83 -5.97 10.43
N SER A 110 15.76 -6.85 10.04
CA SER A 110 17.17 -6.70 10.45
C SER A 110 17.83 -5.48 9.84
N VAL A 111 17.46 -5.10 8.61
CA VAL A 111 17.99 -3.88 8.00
C VAL A 111 17.55 -2.65 8.80
N PHE A 112 16.28 -2.54 9.18
CA PHE A 112 15.83 -1.39 10.00
C PHE A 112 16.46 -1.32 11.40
N LYS A 113 16.90 -2.46 11.97
CA LYS A 113 17.67 -2.47 13.24
C LYS A 113 19.12 -2.02 13.07
N GLU A 114 19.68 -2.18 11.86
CA GLU A 114 21.06 -1.82 11.54
C GLU A 114 21.17 -0.41 10.93
N LEU A 115 20.08 0.11 10.39
CA LEU A 115 19.96 1.48 9.94
C LEU A 115 19.72 2.41 11.14
N ASN A 116 20.06 3.69 10.95
CA ASN A 116 20.02 4.78 11.92
C ASN A 116 18.87 4.68 12.97
N ASP A 117 19.21 4.84 14.25
CA ASP A 117 18.28 4.86 15.40
C ASP A 117 17.16 5.90 15.28
N SER A 118 17.34 6.91 14.41
CA SER A 118 16.31 7.91 14.10
C SER A 118 15.10 7.35 13.32
N LEU A 119 15.22 6.15 12.75
CA LEU A 119 14.17 5.52 11.95
C LEU A 119 13.18 4.76 12.84
N GLU A 120 11.89 5.08 12.70
CA GLU A 120 10.83 4.29 13.28
C GLU A 120 10.36 3.26 12.26
N HIS A 121 10.32 1.98 12.63
CA HIS A 121 9.77 0.92 11.78
C HIS A 121 8.49 0.34 12.39
N ARG A 122 7.47 0.14 11.57
CA ARG A 122 6.19 -0.47 11.92
C ARG A 122 5.97 -1.73 11.09
N LEU A 123 5.41 -2.74 11.73
CA LEU A 123 5.03 -4.00 11.10
C LEU A 123 3.60 -3.88 10.57
N CYS A 124 3.38 -4.37 9.36
CA CYS A 124 2.03 -4.57 8.84
C CYS A 124 1.29 -5.59 9.72
N LEU A 125 0.22 -5.14 10.38
CA LEU A 125 -0.57 -5.93 11.33
C LEU A 125 -1.18 -7.17 10.67
N ARG A 126 -1.54 -7.10 9.38
CA ARG A 126 -2.00 -8.27 8.62
C ARG A 126 -0.98 -9.39 8.63
N HIS A 127 0.28 -9.06 8.38
CA HIS A 127 1.36 -10.02 8.28
C HIS A 127 1.78 -10.51 9.66
N LEU A 128 1.80 -9.62 10.65
CA LEU A 128 1.98 -10.02 12.06
C LEU A 128 0.91 -11.02 12.50
N TYR A 129 -0.36 -10.76 12.20
CA TYR A 129 -1.45 -11.68 12.48
C TYR A 129 -1.34 -12.98 11.68
N ALA A 130 -0.88 -12.94 10.43
CA ALA A 130 -0.68 -14.15 9.64
C ALA A 130 0.39 -15.07 10.26
N ASP A 131 1.45 -14.52 10.83
CA ASP A 131 2.48 -15.29 11.52
C ASP A 131 2.02 -15.77 12.90
N PHE A 132 1.27 -14.94 13.61
CA PHE A 132 0.56 -15.36 14.83
C PHE A 132 -0.38 -16.55 14.55
N LYS A 133 -1.22 -16.45 13.52
CA LYS A 133 -2.21 -17.47 13.13
C LYS A 133 -1.56 -18.81 12.79
N LYS A 134 -0.36 -18.80 12.20
CA LYS A 134 0.40 -20.04 11.92
C LYS A 134 0.86 -20.76 13.19
N LYS A 135 1.09 -20.03 14.29
CA LYS A 135 1.63 -20.59 15.54
C LYS A 135 0.55 -21.02 16.51
N PHE A 136 -0.49 -20.20 16.67
CA PHE A 136 -1.51 -20.38 17.72
C PHE A 136 -2.88 -20.76 17.15
N GLY A 137 -2.98 -20.93 15.84
CA GLY A 137 -4.25 -21.12 15.16
C GLY A 137 -4.98 -19.80 14.89
N GLY A 138 -6.07 -19.90 14.14
CA GLY A 138 -6.96 -18.78 13.84
C GLY A 138 -8.21 -18.78 14.70
N GLY A 139 -9.04 -17.77 14.50
CA GLY A 139 -10.35 -17.66 15.16
C GLY A 139 -10.77 -16.21 15.27
N THR A 140 -12.07 -15.94 15.12
CA THR A 140 -12.62 -14.58 15.13
C THR A 140 -12.32 -13.87 16.45
N ALA A 141 -12.52 -14.54 17.59
CA ALA A 141 -12.24 -13.96 18.91
C ALA A 141 -10.78 -13.52 19.08
N MET A 142 -9.81 -14.41 18.80
CA MET A 142 -8.38 -14.10 18.94
C MET A 142 -7.93 -13.02 17.93
N ARG A 143 -8.45 -13.08 16.69
CA ARG A 143 -8.22 -12.04 15.69
C ARG A 143 -8.70 -10.69 16.18
N ASP A 144 -9.93 -10.61 16.67
CA ASP A 144 -10.57 -9.36 17.04
C ASP A 144 -9.90 -8.74 18.27
N LEU A 145 -9.49 -9.55 19.25
CA LEU A 145 -8.70 -9.10 20.39
C LEU A 145 -7.35 -8.52 19.95
N MET A 146 -6.58 -9.25 19.14
CA MET A 146 -5.29 -8.75 18.65
C MET A 146 -5.45 -7.48 17.80
N MET A 147 -6.48 -7.42 16.96
CA MET A 147 -6.77 -6.24 16.14
C MET A 147 -7.20 -5.05 17.00
N THR A 148 -7.97 -5.29 18.08
CA THR A 148 -8.42 -4.24 19.00
C THR A 148 -7.26 -3.75 19.86
N ALA A 149 -6.40 -4.64 20.34
CA ALA A 149 -5.16 -4.30 21.03
C ALA A 149 -4.27 -3.40 20.15
N ALA A 150 -4.06 -3.77 18.90
CA ALA A 150 -3.26 -2.98 17.95
C ALA A 150 -3.89 -1.61 17.64
N LYS A 151 -5.23 -1.55 17.55
CA LYS A 151 -6.00 -0.32 17.28
C LYS A 151 -6.13 0.59 18.50
N SER A 152 -5.92 0.10 19.71
CA SER A 152 -5.99 0.92 20.91
C SER A 152 -4.99 2.06 20.85
N THR A 153 -5.47 3.28 21.06
CA THR A 153 -4.67 4.50 20.98
C THR A 153 -4.05 4.89 22.31
N TYR A 154 -4.46 4.29 23.44
CA TYR A 154 -3.90 4.53 24.77
C TYR A 154 -3.55 3.22 25.48
N TYR A 155 -2.60 3.27 26.42
CA TYR A 155 -2.00 2.09 27.03
C TYR A 155 -3.02 1.19 27.75
N ARG A 156 -3.86 1.76 28.62
CA ARG A 156 -4.87 1.00 29.38
C ARG A 156 -5.83 0.21 28.47
N GLY A 157 -6.27 0.81 27.37
CA GLY A 157 -7.14 0.13 26.40
C GLY A 157 -6.42 -0.98 25.63
N TRP A 158 -5.08 -0.94 25.53
CA TRP A 158 -4.30 -2.06 24.99
C TRP A 158 -4.13 -3.15 26.04
N GLU A 159 -3.83 -2.78 27.27
CA GLU A 159 -3.61 -3.70 28.40
C GLU A 159 -4.84 -4.57 28.67
N GLU A 160 -6.04 -3.97 28.67
CA GLU A 160 -7.31 -4.70 28.80
C GLU A 160 -7.47 -5.79 27.73
N GLN A 161 -7.07 -5.51 26.49
CA GLN A 161 -7.14 -6.49 25.39
C GLN A 161 -6.06 -7.57 25.52
N MET A 162 -4.86 -7.21 25.99
CA MET A 162 -3.80 -8.19 26.24
C MET A 162 -4.16 -9.14 27.40
N GLU A 163 -4.80 -8.65 28.46
CA GLU A 163 -5.32 -9.50 29.53
C GLU A 163 -6.45 -10.42 29.05
N ALA A 164 -7.31 -9.95 28.14
CA ALA A 164 -8.30 -10.80 27.49
C ALA A 164 -7.65 -11.91 26.63
N ILE A 165 -6.55 -11.59 25.91
CA ILE A 165 -5.78 -12.59 25.17
C ILE A 165 -5.14 -13.61 26.12
N LYS A 166 -4.56 -13.16 27.23
CA LYS A 166 -3.92 -14.01 28.25
C LYS A 166 -4.89 -15.04 28.83
N LYS A 167 -6.15 -14.64 29.07
CA LYS A 167 -7.21 -15.54 29.54
C LYS A 167 -7.58 -16.61 28.52
N LEU A 168 -7.45 -16.33 27.22
CA LEU A 168 -7.75 -17.31 26.16
C LEU A 168 -6.56 -18.22 25.87
N ASP A 169 -5.36 -17.68 25.76
CA ASP A 169 -4.14 -18.42 25.47
C ASP A 169 -2.91 -17.65 25.99
N ILE A 170 -2.31 -18.20 27.06
CA ILE A 170 -1.12 -17.63 27.71
C ILE A 170 0.08 -17.62 26.77
N LYS A 171 0.27 -18.66 25.93
CA LYS A 171 1.42 -18.75 25.01
C LYS A 171 1.31 -17.72 23.90
N ALA A 172 0.09 -17.49 23.40
CA ALA A 172 -0.19 -16.42 22.45
C ALA A 172 0.10 -15.03 23.04
N TRP A 173 -0.31 -14.80 24.29
CA TRP A 173 -0.03 -13.57 25.02
C TRP A 173 1.48 -13.34 25.21
N GLU A 174 2.23 -14.34 25.68
CA GLU A 174 3.69 -14.28 25.85
C GLU A 174 4.39 -13.93 24.52
N TRP A 175 3.94 -14.55 23.42
CA TRP A 175 4.48 -14.26 22.10
C TRP A 175 4.22 -12.82 21.68
N LEU A 176 3.01 -12.29 21.88
CA LEU A 176 2.71 -10.89 21.57
C LEU A 176 3.50 -9.93 22.46
N LEU A 177 3.69 -10.25 23.73
CA LEU A 177 4.49 -9.46 24.67
C LEU A 177 5.97 -9.39 24.24
N SER A 178 6.48 -10.46 23.61
CA SER A 178 7.83 -10.47 23.04
C SER A 178 8.02 -9.54 21.83
N VAL A 179 6.94 -9.10 21.19
CA VAL A 179 6.99 -8.17 20.05
C VAL A 179 6.82 -6.73 20.57
N PRO A 180 7.84 -5.85 20.44
CA PRO A 180 7.76 -4.49 20.98
C PRO A 180 6.54 -3.73 20.46
N THR A 181 5.74 -3.15 21.37
CA THR A 181 4.48 -2.46 21.05
C THR A 181 4.66 -1.31 20.07
N LYS A 182 5.80 -0.60 20.11
CA LYS A 182 6.17 0.45 19.14
C LYS A 182 6.13 0.00 17.67
N LEU A 183 6.21 -1.31 17.40
CA LEU A 183 6.18 -1.86 16.06
C LEU A 183 4.76 -2.12 15.53
N TRP A 184 3.76 -2.31 16.41
CA TRP A 184 2.44 -2.81 15.97
C TRP A 184 1.21 -2.23 16.68
N CYS A 185 1.39 -1.45 17.75
CA CYS A 185 0.29 -0.87 18.54
C CYS A 185 0.25 0.65 18.43
N LYS A 186 -0.94 1.20 18.12
CA LYS A 186 -1.15 2.65 17.98
C LYS A 186 -0.78 3.46 19.23
N HIS A 187 -1.03 2.92 20.43
CA HIS A 187 -0.72 3.62 21.68
C HIS A 187 0.79 3.91 21.85
N ALA A 188 1.66 3.13 21.20
CA ALA A 188 3.11 3.25 21.28
C ALA A 188 3.74 3.89 20.04
N PHE A 189 2.94 4.19 19.01
CA PHE A 189 3.41 4.84 17.79
C PHE A 189 3.73 6.30 18.03
N SER A 190 4.75 6.82 17.35
CA SER A 190 4.98 8.26 17.37
C SER A 190 3.84 9.01 16.66
N SER A 191 3.49 10.14 17.25
CA SER A 191 2.58 11.15 16.70
C SER A 191 3.23 12.06 15.65
N PHE A 192 4.55 11.96 15.44
CA PHE A 192 5.31 12.76 14.48
C PHE A 192 4.74 12.70 13.04
N PRO A 193 4.48 11.52 12.43
CA PRO A 193 4.01 11.47 11.05
C PRO A 193 2.52 11.80 10.86
N LYS A 194 1.75 12.02 11.93
CA LYS A 194 0.28 12.17 11.86
C LYS A 194 -0.36 11.02 11.07
N CYS A 195 -0.05 9.79 11.49
CA CYS A 195 -0.37 8.57 10.76
C CYS A 195 -0.65 7.41 11.72
N ASP A 196 -1.89 6.91 11.68
CA ASP A 196 -2.37 5.80 12.50
C ASP A 196 -2.54 4.49 11.72
N VAL A 197 -1.83 4.34 10.59
CA VAL A 197 -1.96 3.15 9.74
C VAL A 197 -1.27 1.95 10.38
N LEU A 198 -1.99 0.83 10.38
CA LEU A 198 -1.53 -0.48 10.85
C LEU A 198 -1.28 -1.46 9.70
N MET A 199 -1.68 -1.11 8.48
CA MET A 199 -1.71 -2.01 7.32
C MET A 199 -0.91 -1.39 6.18
N ASN A 200 -0.18 -2.19 5.42
CA ASN A 200 0.61 -1.72 4.28
C ASN A 200 -0.24 -1.45 3.02
N ASN A 201 -1.44 -0.88 3.20
CA ASN A 201 -2.42 -0.72 2.11
C ASN A 201 -1.91 0.22 0.99
N LEU A 202 -0.97 1.12 1.30
CA LEU A 202 -0.42 2.07 0.32
C LEU A 202 0.43 1.34 -0.73
N SER A 203 1.35 0.49 -0.28
CA SER A 203 2.19 -0.31 -1.18
C SER A 203 1.36 -1.34 -1.93
N GLU A 204 0.39 -1.99 -1.27
CA GLU A 204 -0.51 -2.96 -1.89
C GLU A 204 -1.36 -2.36 -3.01
N ALA A 205 -1.91 -1.16 -2.79
CA ALA A 205 -2.68 -0.43 -3.79
C ALA A 205 -1.82 -0.08 -5.01
N PHE A 206 -0.58 0.38 -4.79
CA PHE A 206 0.34 0.68 -5.87
C PHE A 206 0.81 -0.60 -6.60
N ASN A 207 1.15 -1.66 -5.86
CA ASN A 207 1.53 -2.95 -6.41
C ASN A 207 0.43 -3.58 -7.29
N SER A 208 -0.83 -3.37 -6.93
CA SER A 208 -1.98 -3.76 -7.75
C SER A 208 -2.03 -2.97 -9.07
N THR A 209 -1.75 -1.67 -9.00
CA THR A 209 -1.76 -0.76 -10.17
C THR A 209 -0.73 -1.16 -11.21
N ILE A 210 0.48 -1.52 -10.79
CA ILE A 210 1.60 -1.86 -11.70
C ILE A 210 1.60 -3.31 -12.17
N LEU A 211 0.54 -4.09 -11.91
CA LEU A 211 0.47 -5.51 -12.28
C LEU A 211 0.71 -5.77 -13.77
N VAL A 212 0.24 -4.84 -14.62
CA VAL A 212 0.38 -4.88 -16.09
C VAL A 212 1.75 -4.43 -16.59
N ALA A 213 2.54 -3.76 -15.75
CA ALA A 213 3.89 -3.33 -16.09
C ALA A 213 4.92 -4.43 -15.75
N ARG A 214 4.62 -5.27 -14.76
CA ARG A 214 5.54 -6.30 -14.22
C ARG A 214 5.87 -7.44 -15.20
N ASP A 215 5.12 -7.60 -16.28
CA ASP A 215 5.42 -8.59 -17.33
C ASP A 215 6.23 -8.00 -18.51
N LYS A 216 6.54 -6.69 -18.46
CA LYS A 216 7.29 -5.98 -19.49
C LYS A 216 8.81 -6.04 -19.22
N PRO A 217 9.65 -5.89 -20.25
CA PRO A 217 11.08 -5.65 -20.06
C PRO A 217 11.34 -4.46 -19.14
N ILE A 218 12.48 -4.46 -18.42
CA ILE A 218 12.79 -3.46 -17.38
C ILE A 218 12.61 -2.03 -17.88
N VAL A 219 13.21 -1.68 -19.03
CA VAL A 219 13.10 -0.34 -19.62
C VAL A 219 11.64 0.03 -19.92
N THR A 220 10.89 -0.88 -20.54
CA THR A 220 9.47 -0.68 -20.85
C THR A 220 8.62 -0.56 -19.59
N MET A 221 8.94 -1.29 -18.52
CA MET A 221 8.29 -1.17 -17.22
C MET A 221 8.56 0.20 -16.59
N CYS A 222 9.81 0.66 -16.62
CA CYS A 222 10.18 1.99 -16.12
C CYS A 222 9.46 3.09 -16.88
N GLU A 223 9.38 3.01 -18.21
CA GLU A 223 8.63 3.96 -19.04
C GLU A 223 7.12 3.92 -18.75
N TRP A 224 6.56 2.73 -18.53
CA TRP A 224 5.16 2.59 -18.13
C TRP A 224 4.91 3.26 -16.77
N ILE A 225 5.78 3.04 -15.78
CA ILE A 225 5.68 3.70 -14.47
C ILE A 225 5.80 5.23 -14.64
N ARG A 226 6.77 5.72 -15.41
CA ARG A 226 6.97 7.16 -15.66
C ARG A 226 5.70 7.81 -16.22
N THR A 227 5.17 7.25 -17.30
CA THR A 227 3.96 7.76 -17.97
C THR A 227 2.71 7.66 -17.10
N TYR A 228 2.56 6.58 -16.34
CA TYR A 228 1.50 6.43 -15.35
C TYR A 228 1.55 7.53 -14.29
N LEU A 229 2.73 7.76 -13.69
CA LEU A 229 2.90 8.79 -12.66
C LEU A 229 2.68 10.19 -13.22
N MET A 230 3.19 10.47 -14.42
CA MET A 230 2.99 11.74 -15.12
C MET A 230 1.50 12.04 -15.32
N SER A 231 0.74 11.09 -15.89
CA SER A 231 -0.70 11.22 -16.08
C SER A 231 -1.46 11.35 -14.75
N ARG A 232 -1.07 10.57 -13.74
CA ARG A 232 -1.65 10.61 -12.40
C ARG A 232 -1.47 11.97 -11.74
N ILE A 233 -0.27 12.55 -11.76
CA ILE A 233 0.00 13.88 -11.18
C ILE A 233 -0.87 14.93 -11.87
N ALA A 234 -0.90 14.94 -13.21
CA ALA A 234 -1.74 15.88 -13.96
C ALA A 234 -3.24 15.76 -13.59
N THR A 235 -3.73 14.53 -13.48
CA THR A 235 -5.14 14.24 -13.10
C THR A 235 -5.45 14.73 -11.67
N LEU A 236 -4.54 14.49 -10.73
CA LEU A 236 -4.73 14.89 -9.33
C LEU A 236 -4.69 16.41 -9.14
N ARG A 237 -3.85 17.11 -9.89
CA ARG A 237 -3.87 18.58 -9.96
C ARG A 237 -5.21 19.09 -10.48
N GLY A 238 -5.71 18.53 -11.60
CA GLY A 238 -7.01 18.92 -12.16
C GLY A 238 -8.16 18.73 -11.18
N LYS A 239 -8.14 17.66 -10.36
CA LYS A 239 -9.15 17.42 -9.31
C LYS A 239 -9.15 18.49 -8.21
N LEU A 240 -8.03 19.15 -7.97
CA LEU A 240 -7.93 20.19 -6.94
C LEU A 240 -8.73 21.45 -7.28
N ASN A 241 -8.93 21.72 -8.58
CA ASN A 241 -9.72 22.86 -9.06
C ASN A 241 -11.20 22.75 -8.64
N MET A 242 -11.69 21.53 -8.48
CA MET A 242 -13.08 21.24 -8.08
C MET A 242 -13.27 21.24 -6.56
N TRP A 243 -12.21 21.40 -5.76
CA TRP A 243 -12.25 21.31 -4.31
C TRP A 243 -11.88 22.64 -3.66
N GLN A 244 -12.85 23.28 -3.00
CA GLN A 244 -12.67 24.61 -2.41
C GLN A 244 -12.45 24.59 -0.89
N HIS A 245 -12.65 23.45 -0.22
CA HIS A 245 -12.47 23.36 1.22
C HIS A 245 -10.98 23.36 1.62
N ARG A 246 -10.70 23.88 2.82
CA ARG A 246 -9.34 23.95 3.39
C ARG A 246 -8.75 22.56 3.62
N VAL A 247 -9.54 21.63 4.17
CA VAL A 247 -9.11 20.25 4.44
C VAL A 247 -9.45 19.33 3.27
N MET A 248 -8.54 18.42 2.92
CA MET A 248 -8.74 17.47 1.82
C MET A 248 -9.89 16.48 2.09
N PRO A 249 -10.53 15.91 1.04
CA PRO A 249 -11.77 15.14 1.18
C PRO A 249 -11.74 13.97 2.17
N LYS A 250 -10.68 13.14 2.18
CA LYS A 250 -10.63 11.97 3.06
C LYS A 250 -10.44 12.36 4.54
N PRO A 251 -9.49 13.25 4.90
CA PRO A 251 -9.40 13.79 6.26
C PRO A 251 -10.67 14.50 6.70
N ARG A 252 -11.33 15.27 5.83
CA ARG A 252 -12.62 15.92 6.12
C ARG A 252 -13.71 14.90 6.45
N LYS A 253 -13.88 13.88 5.60
CA LYS A 253 -14.82 12.77 5.85
C LYS A 253 -14.54 12.06 7.18
N ARG A 254 -13.26 11.94 7.56
CA ARG A 254 -12.87 11.37 8.86
C ARG A 254 -13.25 12.30 10.01
N LEU A 255 -13.04 13.61 9.88
CA LEU A 255 -13.46 14.61 10.86
C LEU A 255 -14.99 14.62 11.02
N ASP A 256 -15.74 14.61 9.92
CA ASP A 256 -17.21 14.60 9.94
C ASP A 256 -17.76 13.44 10.78
N ARG A 257 -17.13 12.26 10.68
CA ARG A 257 -17.47 11.10 11.51
C ARG A 257 -17.12 11.29 13.00
N GLU A 258 -16.02 11.96 13.32
CA GLU A 258 -15.70 12.27 14.72
C GLU A 258 -16.63 13.35 15.28
N ILE A 259 -17.13 14.26 14.44
CA ILE A 259 -18.20 15.22 14.80
C ILE A 259 -19.49 14.47 15.12
N GLU A 260 -19.94 13.57 14.25
CA GLU A 260 -21.12 12.75 14.50
C GLU A 260 -20.98 11.94 15.81
N HIS A 261 -19.85 11.26 16.00
CA HIS A 261 -19.60 10.48 17.21
C HIS A 261 -19.44 11.32 18.48
N SER A 262 -19.18 12.62 18.37
CA SER A 262 -19.02 13.50 19.53
C SER A 262 -20.33 13.71 20.29
N GLY A 263 -21.50 13.49 19.66
CA GLY A 263 -22.81 13.61 20.30
C GLY A 263 -23.03 12.66 21.49
N ASN A 264 -22.23 11.60 21.60
CA ASN A 264 -22.27 10.66 22.73
C ASN A 264 -21.33 11.06 23.89
N TRP A 265 -20.77 12.27 23.85
CA TRP A 265 -19.76 12.72 24.80
C TRP A 265 -20.17 14.06 25.41
N GLN A 266 -20.24 14.09 26.74
CA GLN A 266 -20.57 15.27 27.52
C GLN A 266 -19.29 15.91 28.05
N PRO A 267 -18.93 17.13 27.60
CA PRO A 267 -17.81 17.87 28.16
C PRO A 267 -18.21 18.60 29.44
N THR A 268 -17.31 18.58 30.41
CA THR A 268 -17.30 19.39 31.64
C THR A 268 -16.07 20.28 31.59
N TRP A 269 -16.29 21.58 31.56
CA TRP A 269 -15.20 22.56 31.56
C TRP A 269 -14.48 22.56 32.92
N ALA A 270 -13.16 22.47 32.89
CA ALA A 270 -12.34 22.57 34.09
C ALA A 270 -11.77 23.99 34.23
N THR A 271 -10.69 24.29 33.50
CA THR A 271 -10.04 25.61 33.45
C THR A 271 -9.48 25.88 32.06
N ASP A 272 -9.32 27.14 31.67
CA ASP A 272 -8.80 27.57 30.37
C ASP A 272 -9.49 26.86 29.18
N ARG A 273 -8.71 26.10 28.39
CA ARG A 273 -9.15 25.29 27.25
C ARG A 273 -9.13 23.79 27.55
N THR A 274 -9.24 23.42 28.83
CA THR A 274 -9.23 22.03 29.30
C THR A 274 -10.62 21.52 29.68
N PHE A 275 -10.89 20.27 29.35
CA PHE A 275 -12.17 19.61 29.57
C PHE A 275 -11.96 18.19 30.08
N GLU A 276 -12.77 17.80 31.06
CA GLU A 276 -13.10 16.39 31.27
C GLU A 276 -14.25 16.05 30.33
N VAL A 277 -14.15 14.96 29.58
CA VAL A 277 -15.19 14.55 28.63
C VAL A 277 -15.60 13.12 28.93
N GLU A 278 -16.86 12.94 29.29
CA GLU A 278 -17.46 11.67 29.72
C GLU A 278 -18.39 11.11 28.65
N HIS A 279 -18.40 9.79 28.47
CA HIS A 279 -19.35 9.14 27.59
C HIS A 279 -20.74 9.13 28.24
N THR A 280 -21.79 9.48 27.50
CA THR A 280 -23.15 9.64 28.05
C THR A 280 -23.76 8.36 28.62
N GLN A 281 -23.31 7.19 28.14
CA GLN A 281 -23.82 5.87 28.56
C GLN A 281 -22.78 4.95 29.21
N LEU A 282 -21.49 5.30 29.17
CA LEU A 282 -20.40 4.41 29.59
C LEU A 282 -19.50 5.15 30.58
N VAL A 283 -18.78 4.41 31.42
CA VAL A 283 -17.90 5.00 32.46
C VAL A 283 -16.54 5.42 31.90
N HIS A 284 -16.48 5.88 30.65
CA HIS A 284 -15.24 6.32 30.01
C HIS A 284 -15.10 7.82 30.12
N ARG A 285 -13.93 8.27 30.59
CA ARG A 285 -13.57 9.68 30.70
C ARG A 285 -12.22 9.95 30.07
N PHE A 286 -12.12 11.07 29.39
CA PHE A 286 -10.88 11.54 28.79
C PHE A 286 -10.67 13.01 29.09
N VAL A 287 -9.42 13.40 29.28
CA VAL A 287 -9.03 14.79 29.45
C VAL A 287 -8.61 15.33 28.09
N VAL A 288 -9.14 16.50 27.74
CA VAL A 288 -8.87 17.22 26.50
C VAL A 288 -8.24 18.56 26.84
N ASP A 289 -7.20 18.94 26.12
CA ASP A 289 -6.61 20.28 26.16
C ASP A 289 -6.60 20.83 24.73
N LEU A 290 -7.51 21.77 24.44
CA LEU A 290 -7.65 22.36 23.11
C LEU A 290 -6.53 23.36 22.79
N GLN A 291 -5.80 23.87 23.78
CA GLN A 291 -4.66 24.76 23.54
C GLN A 291 -3.43 23.96 23.12
N LYS A 292 -3.21 22.80 23.74
CA LYS A 292 -2.08 21.92 23.43
C LYS A 292 -2.37 20.92 22.31
N PHE A 293 -3.60 20.89 21.80
CA PHE A 293 -4.05 19.94 20.78
C PHE A 293 -3.89 18.48 21.25
N THR A 294 -4.23 18.21 22.52
CA THR A 294 -4.08 16.89 23.12
C THR A 294 -5.38 16.34 23.67
N CYS A 295 -5.48 15.02 23.66
CA CYS A 295 -6.49 14.27 24.37
C CYS A 295 -5.84 13.02 24.98
N THR A 296 -6.23 12.60 26.19
CA THR A 296 -5.68 11.39 26.81
C THR A 296 -6.02 10.10 26.06
N CYS A 297 -6.98 10.14 25.13
CA CYS A 297 -7.20 9.03 24.19
C CYS A 297 -6.09 8.93 23.12
N ASN A 298 -5.18 9.92 23.02
CA ASN A 298 -4.01 10.00 22.11
C ASN A 298 -4.34 9.99 20.60
N SER A 299 -5.62 9.83 20.23
CA SER A 299 -6.08 9.80 18.85
C SER A 299 -5.76 11.10 18.11
N TRP A 300 -6.01 12.25 18.73
CA TRP A 300 -5.76 13.56 18.11
C TRP A 300 -4.27 13.78 17.84
N GLN A 301 -3.41 13.45 18.80
CA GLN A 301 -1.96 13.57 18.64
C GLN A 301 -1.45 12.66 17.53
N LEU A 302 -1.88 11.38 17.53
CA LEU A 302 -1.42 10.36 16.59
C LEU A 302 -1.86 10.65 15.15
N ILE A 303 -3.09 11.16 14.97
CA ILE A 303 -3.71 11.33 13.65
C ILE A 303 -3.59 12.76 13.16
N GLY A 304 -3.58 13.76 14.03
CA GLY A 304 -3.64 15.17 13.65
C GLY A 304 -5.03 15.65 13.23
N ILE A 305 -6.08 14.88 13.52
CA ILE A 305 -7.48 15.27 13.34
C ILE A 305 -8.13 15.21 14.72
N PRO A 306 -8.91 16.23 15.14
CA PRO A 306 -9.61 16.22 16.42
C PRO A 306 -10.38 14.91 16.62
N CYS A 307 -10.17 14.27 17.76
CA CYS A 307 -10.96 13.11 18.15
C CYS A 307 -12.35 13.55 18.63
N ARG A 308 -13.32 12.63 18.68
CA ARG A 308 -14.67 12.92 19.20
C ARG A 308 -14.72 13.64 20.55
N HIS A 309 -13.77 13.36 21.46
CA HIS A 309 -13.69 14.04 22.76
C HIS A 309 -13.29 15.51 22.59
N ALA A 310 -12.28 15.76 21.75
CA ALA A 310 -11.83 17.11 21.44
C ALA A 310 -12.94 17.90 20.74
N VAL A 311 -13.66 17.26 19.81
CA VAL A 311 -14.80 17.88 19.14
C VAL A 311 -15.91 18.23 20.13
N ALA A 312 -16.24 17.36 21.08
CA ALA A 312 -17.24 17.68 22.11
C ALA A 312 -16.85 18.94 22.91
N GLY A 313 -15.59 19.04 23.35
CA GLY A 313 -15.07 20.24 24.02
C GLY A 313 -15.08 21.50 23.12
N MET A 314 -14.79 21.35 21.82
CA MET A 314 -14.88 22.44 20.84
C MET A 314 -16.32 22.93 20.67
N SER A 315 -17.28 22.02 20.53
CA SER A 315 -18.70 22.32 20.41
C SER A 315 -19.21 23.09 21.63
N TYR A 316 -18.78 22.71 22.84
CA TYR A 316 -19.11 23.43 24.08
C TYR A 316 -18.67 24.91 24.06
N ARG A 317 -17.57 25.23 23.36
CA ARG A 317 -17.04 26.60 23.23
C ARG A 317 -17.42 27.29 21.93
N GLY A 318 -18.18 26.64 21.04
CA GLY A 318 -18.50 27.16 19.72
C GLY A 318 -17.30 27.25 18.76
N TYR A 319 -16.26 26.44 18.97
CA TYR A 319 -15.10 26.39 18.06
C TYR A 319 -15.36 25.47 16.87
N ASN A 320 -14.85 25.85 15.69
CA ASN A 320 -14.93 25.02 14.49
C ASN A 320 -13.84 23.93 14.51
N PRO A 321 -14.18 22.63 14.50
CA PRO A 321 -13.18 21.56 14.50
C PRO A 321 -12.25 21.54 13.28
N GLU A 322 -12.67 22.09 12.13
CA GLU A 322 -11.83 22.14 10.92
C GLU A 322 -10.55 22.97 11.14
N ASP A 323 -10.61 23.98 12.02
CA ASP A 323 -9.47 24.84 12.32
C ASP A 323 -8.37 24.15 13.14
N TYR A 324 -8.72 23.02 13.75
CA TYR A 324 -7.86 22.22 14.61
C TYR A 324 -7.28 20.98 13.91
N VAL A 325 -7.55 20.82 12.61
CA VAL A 325 -6.95 19.80 11.76
C VAL A 325 -5.51 20.19 11.41
N SER A 326 -4.60 19.23 11.55
CA SER A 326 -3.17 19.38 11.22
C SER A 326 -2.96 19.89 9.79
N GLN A 327 -2.00 20.81 9.64
CA GLN A 327 -1.67 21.45 8.37
C GLN A 327 -1.33 20.45 7.25
N CYS A 328 -0.80 19.27 7.59
CA CYS A 328 -0.46 18.22 6.62
C CYS A 328 -1.66 17.67 5.82
N TYR A 329 -2.90 18.00 6.20
CA TYR A 329 -4.13 17.62 5.50
C TYR A 329 -4.74 18.72 4.64
N THR A 330 -4.08 19.88 4.56
CA THR A 330 -4.65 21.04 3.89
C THR A 330 -4.53 20.97 2.37
N ARG A 331 -5.41 21.70 1.70
CA ARG A 331 -5.40 21.94 0.26
C ARG A 331 -4.05 22.46 -0.23
N ASN A 332 -3.45 23.40 0.49
CA ASN A 332 -2.16 24.00 0.13
C ASN A 332 -1.04 22.95 0.15
N MET A 333 -1.03 22.05 1.14
CA MET A 333 -0.08 20.94 1.15
C MET A 333 -0.35 19.99 -0.03
N TYR A 334 -1.60 19.70 -0.35
CA TYR A 334 -1.93 18.87 -1.51
C TYR A 334 -1.45 19.50 -2.82
N GLU A 335 -1.64 20.80 -2.99
CA GLU A 335 -1.15 21.55 -4.15
C GLU A 335 0.37 21.46 -4.26
N LEU A 336 1.09 21.73 -3.17
CA LEU A 336 2.54 21.64 -3.13
C LEU A 336 3.04 20.22 -3.46
N CYS A 337 2.37 19.19 -2.93
CA CYS A 337 2.67 17.77 -3.17
C CYS A 337 2.68 17.42 -4.67
N TYR A 338 1.73 17.97 -5.43
CA TYR A 338 1.56 17.69 -6.86
C TYR A 338 2.01 18.84 -7.78
N SER A 339 2.63 19.89 -7.23
CA SER A 339 3.14 21.04 -8.00
C SER A 339 4.31 20.66 -8.91
N TYR A 340 5.03 19.60 -8.55
CA TYR A 340 6.19 19.09 -9.28
C TYR A 340 5.79 18.00 -10.27
N GLY A 341 5.96 18.28 -11.56
CA GLY A 341 5.66 17.34 -12.65
C GLY A 341 6.80 16.35 -12.91
N ILE A 342 6.50 15.34 -13.73
CA ILE A 342 7.50 14.48 -14.36
C ILE A 342 7.64 14.94 -15.81
N SER A 343 8.85 15.29 -16.23
CA SER A 343 9.10 15.78 -17.59
C SER A 343 8.80 14.70 -18.64
N PRO A 344 8.20 15.07 -19.78
CA PRO A 344 8.12 14.19 -20.92
C PRO A 344 9.52 13.94 -21.48
N ILE A 345 9.68 12.80 -22.15
CA ILE A 345 10.91 12.46 -22.88
C ILE A 345 10.51 12.04 -24.29
N ASN A 346 11.41 12.24 -25.23
CA ASN A 346 11.25 11.78 -26.61
C ASN A 346 11.21 10.24 -26.68
N GLY A 347 10.78 9.68 -27.81
CA GLY A 347 10.86 8.24 -28.07
C GLY A 347 12.30 7.73 -28.17
N GLN A 348 12.47 6.41 -28.08
CA GLN A 348 13.79 5.75 -28.10
C GLN A 348 14.64 6.12 -29.33
N SER A 349 14.00 6.39 -30.47
CA SER A 349 14.68 6.81 -31.71
C SER A 349 15.40 8.16 -31.61
N MET A 350 15.09 8.98 -30.59
CA MET A 350 15.65 10.30 -30.37
C MET A 350 16.41 10.39 -29.04
N TRP A 351 16.62 9.27 -28.34
CA TRP A 351 17.41 9.27 -27.12
C TRP A 351 18.88 9.55 -27.45
N PRO A 352 19.58 10.35 -26.64
CA PRO A 352 20.99 10.59 -26.86
C PRO A 352 21.75 9.28 -26.77
N ASN A 353 22.72 9.09 -27.67
CA ASN A 353 23.68 8.01 -27.53
C ASN A 353 24.53 8.30 -26.30
N VAL A 354 24.52 7.39 -25.34
CA VAL A 354 25.33 7.49 -24.14
C VAL A 354 26.43 6.45 -24.25
N GLU A 355 27.69 6.88 -24.18
CA GLU A 355 28.82 5.97 -24.05
C GLU A 355 28.64 5.18 -22.75
N CYS A 356 28.27 3.92 -22.90
CA CYS A 356 28.10 3.00 -21.79
C CYS A 356 28.52 1.60 -22.22
N GLU A 357 29.13 0.87 -21.29
CA GLU A 357 29.49 -0.51 -21.53
C GLU A 357 28.23 -1.33 -21.81
N VAL A 358 28.27 -2.12 -22.88
CA VAL A 358 27.21 -3.05 -23.23
C VAL A 358 27.10 -4.08 -22.11
N MET A 359 25.91 -4.20 -21.50
CA MET A 359 25.68 -5.12 -20.39
C MET A 359 25.02 -6.41 -20.86
N LEU A 360 25.42 -7.52 -20.23
CA LEU A 360 24.73 -8.79 -20.35
C LEU A 360 23.37 -8.75 -19.62
N THR A 361 22.39 -9.45 -20.18
CA THR A 361 21.08 -9.63 -19.53
C THR A 361 21.21 -10.35 -18.18
N PRO A 362 20.25 -10.18 -17.25
CA PRO A 362 20.24 -10.95 -16.00
C PRO A 362 20.32 -12.46 -16.25
N ARG A 363 20.86 -13.22 -15.29
CA ARG A 363 20.94 -14.69 -15.40
C ARG A 363 19.52 -15.28 -15.47
N TYR A 364 19.24 -16.07 -16.48
CA TYR A 364 17.97 -16.77 -16.61
C TYR A 364 17.92 -17.96 -15.64
N LYS A 365 17.03 -17.92 -14.65
CA LYS A 365 16.74 -19.06 -13.75
C LYS A 365 15.38 -19.65 -14.12
N ARG A 366 15.36 -20.89 -14.62
CA ARG A 366 14.11 -21.58 -14.99
C ARG A 366 13.36 -22.00 -13.71
N GLY A 367 12.27 -21.32 -13.38
CA GLY A 367 11.40 -21.69 -12.26
C GLY A 367 10.62 -22.98 -12.52
N LEU A 368 10.31 -23.73 -11.45
CA LEU A 368 9.41 -24.90 -11.53
C LEU A 368 7.96 -24.44 -11.74
N GLY A 369 7.39 -24.78 -12.91
CA GLY A 369 5.99 -24.54 -13.24
C GLY A 369 5.68 -23.18 -13.90
N ARG A 370 4.41 -23.00 -14.30
CA ARG A 370 3.94 -21.79 -14.99
C ARG A 370 3.86 -20.59 -14.02
N PRO A 371 4.46 -19.43 -14.34
CA PRO A 371 4.34 -18.23 -13.52
C PRO A 371 2.87 -17.83 -13.30
N LYS A 372 2.46 -17.68 -12.03
CA LYS A 372 1.10 -17.27 -11.69
C LYS A 372 0.96 -15.76 -11.81
N LYS A 373 -0.07 -15.29 -12.53
CA LYS A 373 -0.34 -13.86 -12.70
C LYS A 373 -0.93 -13.20 -11.46
N LEU A 374 -1.57 -13.95 -10.57
CA LEU A 374 -2.20 -13.45 -9.35
C LEU A 374 -1.52 -14.03 -8.11
N ARG A 375 -1.46 -13.23 -7.04
CA ARG A 375 -1.02 -13.68 -5.72
C ARG A 375 -1.97 -14.78 -5.23
N ARG A 376 -1.45 -15.78 -4.52
CA ARG A 376 -2.29 -16.71 -3.74
C ARG A 376 -2.91 -15.93 -2.59
N ARG A 377 -4.23 -15.82 -2.59
CA ARG A 377 -5.02 -15.24 -1.51
C ARG A 377 -5.09 -16.22 -0.33
N GLY A 378 -5.10 -15.71 0.89
CA GLY A 378 -5.43 -16.50 2.07
C GLY A 378 -6.89 -16.95 2.07
N PRO A 379 -7.27 -17.96 2.87
CA PRO A 379 -8.64 -18.47 2.95
C PRO A 379 -9.68 -17.40 3.32
N ASP A 380 -9.26 -16.35 4.03
CA ASP A 380 -10.13 -15.30 4.59
C ASP A 380 -10.12 -14.01 3.73
N GLU A 381 -9.59 -14.04 2.51
CA GLU A 381 -9.60 -12.89 1.60
C GLU A 381 -10.82 -12.95 0.67
N ASP A 382 -11.72 -11.96 0.80
CA ASP A 382 -12.96 -11.87 0.00
C ASP A 382 -12.72 -12.01 -1.51
N GLU A 383 -13.59 -12.78 -2.17
CA GLU A 383 -13.69 -12.78 -3.63
C GLU A 383 -14.23 -11.43 -4.09
N ASN A 384 -13.45 -10.69 -4.89
CA ASN A 384 -14.02 -9.58 -5.64
C ASN A 384 -14.67 -10.15 -6.90
N ALA A 385 -15.95 -9.78 -7.04
CA ALA A 385 -16.94 -10.15 -8.05
C ALA A 385 -17.54 -11.56 -7.88
N PRO A 386 -18.90 -11.68 -7.85
CA PRO A 386 -19.53 -12.97 -8.06
C PRO A 386 -19.05 -13.47 -9.42
N LYS A 387 -18.32 -14.58 -9.45
CA LYS A 387 -18.05 -15.26 -10.71
C LYS A 387 -19.42 -15.56 -11.29
N LEU A 388 -19.75 -14.92 -12.42
CA LEU A 388 -20.89 -15.31 -13.23
C LEU A 388 -20.76 -16.82 -13.41
N LYS A 389 -21.68 -17.57 -12.80
CA LYS A 389 -21.82 -18.99 -13.13
C LYS A 389 -22.03 -18.99 -14.64
N ARG A 390 -21.19 -19.75 -15.35
CA ARG A 390 -21.34 -19.95 -16.79
C ARG A 390 -22.62 -20.75 -17.02
N VAL A 391 -23.76 -20.08 -16.94
CA VAL A 391 -25.05 -20.60 -17.34
C VAL A 391 -25.13 -20.37 -18.85
N ASN A 392 -25.47 -21.41 -19.61
CA ASN A 392 -25.59 -21.41 -21.07
C ASN A 392 -24.30 -21.27 -21.91
N THR A 393 -23.18 -21.83 -21.47
CA THR A 393 -22.06 -22.05 -22.40
C THR A 393 -22.18 -23.44 -23.04
N HIS A 394 -22.70 -23.51 -24.27
CA HIS A 394 -22.71 -24.75 -25.05
C HIS A 394 -21.30 -25.04 -25.57
N TYR A 395 -20.57 -25.91 -24.87
CA TYR A 395 -19.25 -26.36 -25.33
C TYR A 395 -19.43 -27.46 -26.40
N ARG A 396 -18.67 -27.37 -27.49
CA ARG A 396 -18.58 -28.38 -28.54
C ARG A 396 -17.63 -29.50 -28.11
N CYS A 397 -18.11 -30.74 -28.11
CA CYS A 397 -17.30 -31.88 -27.72
C CYS A 397 -16.21 -32.16 -28.76
N THR A 398 -14.94 -32.08 -28.38
CA THR A 398 -13.80 -32.32 -29.28
C THR A 398 -13.61 -33.79 -29.68
N LYS A 399 -14.53 -34.69 -29.27
CA LYS A 399 -14.53 -36.11 -29.62
C LYS A 399 -15.63 -36.45 -30.63
N CYS A 400 -16.87 -36.02 -30.38
CA CYS A 400 -18.04 -36.38 -31.20
C CYS A 400 -18.73 -35.18 -31.88
N ASP A 401 -18.19 -33.98 -31.69
CA ASP A 401 -18.66 -32.74 -32.30
C ASP A 401 -19.99 -32.16 -31.83
N LYS A 402 -20.69 -32.84 -30.90
CA LYS A 402 -21.98 -32.40 -30.38
C LYS A 402 -21.82 -31.34 -29.28
N LEU A 403 -22.81 -30.43 -29.19
CA LEU A 403 -22.89 -29.40 -28.15
C LEU A 403 -23.44 -29.96 -26.84
N GLY A 404 -23.08 -29.36 -25.71
CA GLY A 404 -23.67 -29.64 -24.40
C GLY A 404 -22.88 -30.58 -23.49
N HIS A 405 -21.77 -31.16 -23.96
CA HIS A 405 -20.84 -31.93 -23.12
C HIS A 405 -19.40 -31.78 -23.62
N ASN A 406 -18.42 -32.11 -22.78
CA ASN A 406 -17.01 -32.13 -23.15
C ASN A 406 -16.53 -33.56 -23.44
N SER A 407 -15.30 -33.69 -23.94
CA SER A 407 -14.71 -34.99 -24.30
C SER A 407 -14.60 -35.97 -23.12
N ARG A 408 -14.49 -35.48 -21.88
CA ARG A 408 -14.41 -36.32 -20.67
C ARG A 408 -15.74 -36.98 -20.33
N GLY A 409 -16.87 -36.31 -20.61
CA GLY A 409 -18.21 -36.87 -20.45
C GLY A 409 -18.78 -37.53 -21.71
N CYS A 410 -17.96 -37.71 -22.75
CA CYS A 410 -18.43 -38.18 -24.05
C CYS A 410 -18.56 -39.70 -24.08
N LYS A 411 -19.80 -40.18 -24.27
CA LYS A 411 -20.11 -41.62 -24.41
C LYS A 411 -19.85 -42.19 -25.82
N SER A 412 -19.39 -41.36 -26.76
CA SER A 412 -19.13 -41.82 -28.13
C SER A 412 -17.81 -42.60 -28.19
N THR A 413 -17.86 -43.78 -28.81
CA THR A 413 -16.72 -44.68 -29.06
C THR A 413 -15.93 -44.29 -30.31
N ILE A 414 -16.50 -43.49 -31.22
CA ILE A 414 -15.88 -43.07 -32.47
C ILE A 414 -15.47 -41.59 -32.37
N VAL A 415 -14.25 -41.28 -32.80
CA VAL A 415 -13.75 -39.89 -32.85
C VAL A 415 -14.09 -39.28 -34.20
N SER A 416 -14.88 -38.21 -34.20
CA SER A 416 -15.27 -37.49 -35.42
C SER A 416 -14.09 -36.66 -35.94
N LEU A 417 -13.76 -36.83 -37.23
CA LEU A 417 -12.80 -36.00 -37.96
C LEU A 417 -13.20 -34.51 -37.96
N ALA A 418 -14.51 -34.21 -37.94
CA ALA A 418 -15.02 -32.84 -37.86
C ALA A 418 -14.74 -32.18 -36.50
N ALA A 419 -14.64 -32.98 -35.42
CA ALA A 419 -14.35 -32.52 -34.07
C ALA A 419 -12.88 -32.13 -33.86
N GLN A 420 -11.98 -32.59 -34.73
CA GLN A 420 -10.54 -32.33 -34.66
C GLN A 420 -10.09 -31.12 -35.49
N ARG A 421 -10.94 -30.58 -36.37
CA ARG A 421 -10.63 -29.39 -37.16
C ARG A 421 -10.64 -28.16 -36.25
N LYS A 422 -9.46 -27.69 -35.82
CA LYS A 422 -9.31 -26.37 -35.18
C LYS A 422 -9.74 -25.29 -36.19
N PRO A 423 -10.60 -24.33 -35.79
CA PRO A 423 -10.79 -23.15 -36.63
C PRO A 423 -9.46 -22.40 -36.74
N LYS A 424 -8.98 -22.15 -37.96
CA LYS A 424 -7.96 -21.11 -38.20
C LYS A 424 -8.57 -19.79 -37.73
N LYS A 425 -7.98 -19.15 -36.72
CA LYS A 425 -8.31 -17.76 -36.40
C LYS A 425 -7.83 -16.91 -37.58
N GLY A 426 -8.76 -16.40 -38.38
CA GLY A 426 -8.50 -15.44 -39.44
C GLY A 426 -9.42 -14.25 -39.32
N SER A 427 -8.82 -13.06 -39.43
CA SER A 427 -9.36 -11.86 -40.08
C SER A 427 -10.78 -11.40 -39.70
N SER A 428 -10.83 -10.29 -38.97
CA SER A 428 -11.92 -9.31 -39.06
C SER A 428 -12.13 -8.91 -40.52
N VAL A 429 -13.35 -9.09 -41.02
CA VAL A 429 -13.81 -8.49 -42.29
C VAL A 429 -14.97 -7.57 -41.92
N ASP A 430 -14.82 -6.32 -42.36
CA ASP A 430 -15.70 -5.19 -42.16
C ASP A 430 -17.11 -5.45 -42.70
N GLY A 431 -18.11 -5.00 -41.93
CA GLY A 431 -19.50 -4.99 -42.35
C GLY A 431 -19.76 -3.81 -43.27
N VAL A 432 -19.99 -4.09 -44.55
CA VAL A 432 -20.68 -3.17 -45.47
C VAL A 432 -22.16 -3.46 -45.36
N GLY A 433 -22.93 -2.51 -44.85
CA GLY A 433 -24.38 -2.53 -44.88
C GLY A 433 -24.87 -1.97 -46.21
N GLU A 434 -25.50 -2.80 -47.03
CA GLU A 434 -26.29 -2.35 -48.17
C GLU A 434 -27.77 -2.24 -47.79
N MET A 435 -28.33 -1.10 -48.19
CA MET A 435 -29.74 -0.74 -48.18
C MET A 435 -30.55 -1.66 -49.11
N SER A 436 -31.78 -1.98 -48.71
CA SER A 436 -32.85 -2.22 -49.69
C SER A 436 -34.20 -1.85 -49.11
N ASN A 437 -34.88 -0.96 -49.83
CA ASN A 437 -36.24 -0.48 -49.66
C ASN A 437 -37.28 -1.62 -49.72
N ALA A 438 -38.31 -1.52 -48.89
CA ALA A 438 -39.73 -1.53 -49.25
C ALA A 438 -40.53 -0.96 -48.07
#